data_AF-A0A7X7H1M3-F1
#
_entry.id   AF-A0A7X7H1M3-F1
#
_cell.length_a   1.000
_cell.length_b   1.000
_cell.length_c   1.000
_cell.angle_alpha   90.00
_cell.angle_beta   90.00
_cell.angle_gamma   90.00
#
_symmetry.space_group_name_H-M   'P 1'
#
loop_
_entity.id
_entity.type
_entity.pdbx_description
1 polymer ?
#
loop_
_entity_poly.entity_id
_entity_poly.type
_entity_poly.pdbx_seq_one_letter_code
_entity_poly.pdbx_strand_id
1 'polypeptide(L)'
;MTEEKDDVVLKRKLYDRLLEWKNKSRGTSALMIDGVRRVGKSFLCRQFAENEYESYIMIDFGNAPVEILDLFAYDSSNLDLFFAKLSAFYSTLLHKRSSVIIFDEVQQYPRARQLIKYLVEDGRYDY
;
A
#
# COMPACT_ATOMS: atom_id res chain seq x y z
N MET A 1 -17.09 27.39 -4.17
CA MET A 1 -16.18 27.53 -5.33
C MET A 1 -14.72 27.75 -4.95
N THR A 2 -14.40 28.33 -3.78
CA THR A 2 -13.03 28.40 -3.22
C THR A 2 -12.57 27.08 -2.60
N GLU A 3 -13.40 26.42 -1.79
CA GLU A 3 -13.02 25.16 -1.10
C GLU A 3 -12.76 23.97 -2.04
N GLU A 4 -13.56 23.78 -3.09
CA GLU A 4 -13.33 22.72 -4.10
C GLU A 4 -11.99 22.90 -4.83
N LYS A 5 -11.61 24.15 -5.09
CA LYS A 5 -10.36 24.47 -5.80
C LYS A 5 -9.15 24.13 -4.94
N ASP A 6 -9.24 24.38 -3.64
CA ASP A 6 -8.18 24.08 -2.67
C ASP A 6 -8.03 22.56 -2.48
N ASP A 7 -9.13 21.80 -2.45
CA ASP A 7 -9.09 20.33 -2.35
C ASP A 7 -8.44 19.67 -3.58
N VAL A 8 -8.78 20.15 -4.79
CA VAL A 8 -8.14 19.67 -6.03
C VAL A 8 -6.65 19.97 -6.05
N VAL A 9 -6.22 21.15 -5.60
CA VAL A 9 -4.80 21.53 -5.53
C VAL A 9 -4.06 20.66 -4.50
N LEU A 10 -4.68 20.35 -3.36
CA LEU A 10 -4.09 19.50 -2.33
C LEU A 10 -3.89 18.06 -2.84
N LYS A 11 -4.92 17.47 -3.46
CA LYS A 11 -4.84 16.12 -4.06
C LYS A 11 -3.73 16.02 -5.09
N ARG A 12 -3.58 17.04 -5.94
CA ARG A 12 -2.49 17.10 -6.92
C ARG A 12 -1.12 17.11 -6.26
N LYS A 13 -0.90 17.98 -5.27
CA LYS A 13 0.38 18.04 -4.54
C LYS A 13 0.72 16.72 -3.84
N LEU A 14 -0.28 16.02 -3.29
CA LEU A 14 -0.06 14.73 -2.66
C LEU A 14 0.30 13.67 -3.71
N TYR A 15 -0.40 13.62 -4.85
CA TYR A 15 -0.07 12.72 -5.94
C TYR A 15 1.37 12.93 -6.44
N ASP A 16 1.78 14.19 -6.65
CA ASP A 16 3.13 14.52 -7.07
C ASP A 16 4.20 14.01 -6.08
N ARG A 17 3.90 14.06 -4.77
CA ARG A 17 4.77 13.50 -3.72
C ARG A 17 4.83 11.96 -3.76
N LEU A 18 3.73 11.28 -4.07
CA LEU A 18 3.71 9.82 -4.26
C LEU A 18 4.62 9.45 -5.44
N LEU A 19 4.50 10.18 -6.55
CA LEU A 19 5.31 9.95 -7.74
C LEU A 19 6.80 10.23 -7.49
N GLU A 20 7.10 11.34 -6.80
CA GLU A 20 8.46 11.68 -6.37
C GLU A 20 9.06 10.58 -5.48
N TRP A 21 8.31 10.10 -4.49
CA TRP A 21 8.74 9.01 -3.61
C TRP A 21 9.05 7.75 -4.42
N LYS A 22 8.15 7.28 -5.29
CA LYS A 22 8.35 6.08 -6.10
C LYS A 22 9.66 6.17 -6.91
N ASN A 23 9.87 7.31 -7.56
CA ASN A 23 11.03 7.54 -8.43
C ASN A 23 12.36 7.62 -7.65
N LYS A 24 12.33 8.16 -6.42
CA LYS A 24 13.52 8.30 -5.56
C LYS A 24 13.81 7.05 -4.74
N SER A 25 12.78 6.48 -4.12
CA SER A 25 12.88 5.28 -3.27
C SER A 25 13.32 4.09 -4.08
N ARG A 26 12.74 3.87 -5.28
CA ARG A 26 13.02 2.69 -6.11
C ARG A 26 12.94 1.38 -5.30
N GLY A 27 12.03 1.32 -4.32
CA GLY A 27 11.80 0.15 -3.48
C GLY A 27 12.57 0.10 -2.18
N THR A 28 13.44 1.07 -1.88
CA THR A 28 14.25 1.05 -0.65
C THR A 28 13.53 1.61 0.57
N SER A 29 12.30 2.10 0.42
CA SER A 29 11.47 2.61 1.51
C SER A 29 9.99 2.39 1.22
N ALA A 30 9.19 2.31 2.30
CA ALA A 30 7.74 2.43 2.26
C ALA A 30 7.30 3.89 2.50
N LEU A 31 6.14 4.29 2.00
CA LEU A 31 5.59 5.63 2.24
C LEU A 31 4.39 5.59 3.19
N MET A 32 4.53 6.24 4.34
CA MET A 32 3.43 6.39 5.29
C MET A 32 2.64 7.67 4.99
N ILE A 33 1.31 7.55 4.84
CA ILE A 33 0.40 8.69 4.62
C ILE A 33 -0.46 8.90 5.88
N ASP A 34 -0.06 9.85 6.71
CA ASP A 34 -0.74 10.24 7.95
C ASP A 34 -1.66 11.46 7.76
N GLY A 35 -2.51 11.76 8.76
CA GLY A 35 -3.55 12.80 8.71
C GLY A 35 -4.97 12.33 9.04
N VAL A 36 -5.92 13.27 9.05
CA VAL A 36 -7.29 13.08 9.58
C VAL A 36 -8.08 12.02 8.80
N ARG A 37 -8.97 11.29 9.49
CA ARG A 37 -9.89 10.32 8.87
C ARG A 37 -10.82 11.02 7.87
N ARG A 38 -11.26 10.29 6.82
CA ARG A 38 -12.27 10.71 5.82
C ARG A 38 -11.85 11.83 4.85
N VAL A 39 -10.55 12.02 4.63
CA VAL A 39 -10.03 13.04 3.67
C VAL A 39 -9.72 12.48 2.28
N GLY A 40 -10.13 11.24 1.98
CA GLY A 40 -9.95 10.63 0.65
C GLY A 40 -8.57 10.03 0.37
N LYS A 41 -7.79 9.69 1.40
CA LYS A 41 -6.46 9.07 1.22
C LYS A 41 -6.52 7.73 0.50
N SER A 42 -7.40 6.83 0.94
CA SER A 42 -7.59 5.52 0.32
C SER A 42 -7.93 5.65 -1.16
N PHE A 43 -8.73 6.66 -1.52
CA PHE A 43 -9.04 7.01 -2.90
C PHE A 43 -7.79 7.46 -3.66
N LEU A 44 -7.00 8.38 -3.09
CA LEU A 44 -5.76 8.84 -3.70
C LEU A 44 -4.74 7.70 -3.90
N CYS A 45 -4.53 6.85 -2.90
CA CYS A 45 -3.63 5.70 -2.98
C CYS A 45 -4.06 4.72 -4.07
N ARG A 46 -5.37 4.43 -4.15
CA ARG A 46 -5.93 3.58 -5.20
C ARG A 46 -5.70 4.19 -6.58
N GLN A 47 -6.05 5.46 -6.77
CA GLN A 47 -5.88 6.13 -8.06
C GLN A 47 -4.39 6.16 -8.48
N PHE A 48 -3.49 6.42 -7.54
CA PHE A 48 -2.05 6.35 -7.79
C PHE A 48 -1.60 4.93 -8.16
N ALA A 49 -2.10 3.92 -7.47
CA ALA A 49 -1.75 2.53 -7.76
C ALA A 49 -2.21 2.09 -9.16
N GLU A 50 -3.46 2.41 -9.53
CA GLU A 50 -4.05 2.13 -10.83
C GLU A 50 -3.30 2.83 -11.99
N ASN A 51 -2.81 4.04 -11.76
CA ASN A 51 -2.13 4.82 -12.80
C ASN A 51 -0.66 4.45 -12.99
N GLU A 52 0.02 4.07 -11.89
CA GLU A 52 1.48 4.01 -11.88
C GLU A 52 2.02 2.57 -11.84
N TYR A 53 1.20 1.58 -11.48
CA TYR A 53 1.63 0.19 -11.34
C TYR A 53 0.86 -0.73 -12.27
N GLU A 54 1.50 -1.84 -12.67
CA GLU A 54 0.86 -2.88 -13.47
C GLU A 54 -0.23 -3.61 -12.68
N SER A 55 -0.02 -3.74 -11.37
CA SER A 55 -1.04 -4.25 -10.46
C SER A 55 -0.85 -3.73 -9.04
N TYR A 56 -1.91 -3.84 -8.24
CA TYR A 56 -1.84 -3.49 -6.83
C TYR A 56 -2.73 -4.38 -5.98
N ILE A 57 -2.36 -4.51 -4.71
CA ILE A 57 -3.21 -5.08 -3.67
C ILE A 57 -3.42 -4.01 -2.62
N MET A 58 -4.67 -3.80 -2.20
CA MET A 58 -5.02 -2.87 -1.13
C MET A 58 -5.69 -3.64 0.00
N ILE A 59 -5.11 -3.57 1.19
CA ILE A 59 -5.55 -4.31 2.37
C ILE A 59 -6.07 -3.31 3.39
N ASP A 60 -7.39 -3.30 3.62
CA ASP A 60 -8.01 -2.55 4.71
C ASP A 60 -7.96 -3.37 6.00
N PHE A 61 -7.00 -3.07 6.87
CA PHE A 61 -6.83 -3.80 8.14
C PHE A 61 -7.96 -3.54 9.15
N GLY A 62 -8.83 -2.56 8.93
CA GLY A 62 -10.04 -2.37 9.72
C GLY A 62 -11.12 -3.42 9.42
N ASN A 63 -11.10 -4.01 8.23
CA ASN A 63 -12.10 -4.97 7.75
C ASN A 63 -11.49 -6.22 7.11
N ALA A 64 -10.19 -6.47 7.34
CA ALA A 64 -9.49 -7.58 6.71
C ALA A 64 -10.04 -8.93 7.23
N PRO A 65 -10.26 -9.90 6.33
CA PRO A 65 -10.69 -11.24 6.71
C PRO A 65 -9.60 -11.96 7.51
N VAL A 66 -10.02 -12.91 8.36
CA VAL A 66 -9.12 -13.58 9.31
C VAL A 66 -7.97 -14.29 8.61
N GLU A 67 -8.22 -14.85 7.42
CA GLU A 67 -7.23 -15.53 6.60
C GLU A 67 -6.09 -14.60 6.17
N ILE A 68 -6.41 -13.33 5.89
CA ILE A 68 -5.39 -12.31 5.60
C ILE A 68 -4.64 -11.94 6.87
N LEU A 69 -5.33 -11.74 8.00
CA LEU A 69 -4.66 -11.44 9.26
C LEU A 69 -3.69 -12.56 9.68
N ASP A 70 -4.09 -13.81 9.50
CA ASP A 70 -3.27 -15.00 9.80
C ASP A 70 -2.04 -15.09 8.89
N LEU A 71 -2.16 -14.71 7.62
CA LEU A 71 -1.04 -14.64 6.69
C LEU A 71 0.07 -13.71 7.22
N PHE A 72 -0.30 -12.53 7.73
CA PHE A 72 0.66 -11.61 8.34
C PHE A 72 1.23 -12.12 9.67
N ALA A 73 0.41 -12.85 10.46
CA ALA A 73 0.79 -13.35 11.77
C ALA A 73 1.77 -14.54 11.72
N TYR A 74 1.60 -15.46 10.77
CA TYR A 74 2.24 -16.77 10.82
C TYR A 74 3.10 -17.10 9.59
N ASP A 75 2.75 -16.59 8.41
CA ASP A 75 3.41 -16.96 7.16
C ASP A 75 4.48 -15.96 6.70
N SER A 76 4.71 -14.89 7.45
CA SER A 76 5.66 -13.83 7.12
C SER A 76 7.14 -14.25 7.19
N SER A 77 7.44 -15.46 7.67
CA SER A 77 8.79 -16.04 7.67
C SER A 77 9.22 -16.58 6.30
N ASN A 78 8.27 -16.91 5.42
CA ASN A 78 8.53 -17.32 4.04
C ASN A 78 7.81 -16.37 3.08
N LEU A 79 8.53 -15.35 2.62
CA LEU A 79 7.96 -14.30 1.78
C LEU A 79 7.49 -14.81 0.41
N ASP A 80 8.09 -15.86 -0.14
CA ASP A 80 7.62 -16.48 -1.39
C ASP A 80 6.20 -17.02 -1.23
N LEU A 81 5.97 -17.80 -0.17
CA LEU A 81 4.67 -18.36 0.13
C LEU A 81 3.67 -17.26 0.52
N PHE A 82 4.11 -16.28 1.30
CA PHE A 82 3.32 -15.13 1.70
C PHE A 82 2.74 -14.41 0.48
N PHE A 83 3.57 -14.03 -0.49
CA PHE A 83 3.11 -13.33 -1.68
C PHE A 83 2.29 -14.21 -2.62
N ALA A 84 2.58 -15.50 -2.73
CA ALA A 84 1.78 -16.43 -3.50
C ALA A 84 0.35 -16.53 -2.96
N LYS A 85 0.21 -16.69 -1.62
CA LYS A 85 -1.10 -16.71 -0.94
C LYS A 85 -1.82 -15.37 -1.07
N LEU A 86 -1.11 -14.26 -0.90
CA LEU A 86 -1.69 -12.92 -1.03
C LEU A 86 -2.22 -12.68 -2.45
N SER A 87 -1.42 -13.00 -3.47
CA SER A 87 -1.81 -12.89 -4.89
C SER A 87 -3.03 -13.74 -5.21
N ALA A 88 -3.08 -14.97 -4.71
CA ALA A 88 -4.21 -15.88 -4.89
C ALA A 88 -5.49 -15.37 -4.21
N PHE A 89 -5.38 -14.89 -2.95
CA PHE A 89 -6.52 -14.38 -2.20
C PHE A 89 -7.19 -13.19 -2.90
N TYR A 90 -6.38 -12.23 -3.36
CA TYR A 90 -6.87 -11.04 -4.04
C TYR A 90 -7.11 -11.24 -5.55
N SER A 91 -6.81 -12.43 -6.08
CA SER A 91 -6.85 -12.72 -7.52
C SER A 91 -6.06 -11.70 -8.36
N THR A 92 -4.92 -11.26 -7.84
CA THR A 92 -4.07 -10.25 -8.46
C THR A 92 -2.68 -10.82 -8.68
N LEU A 93 -2.22 -10.81 -9.93
CA LEU A 93 -0.84 -11.15 -10.26
C LEU A 93 0.09 -10.02 -9.81
N LEU A 94 1.12 -10.32 -9.03
CA LEU A 94 2.12 -9.33 -8.61
C LEU A 94 3.37 -9.39 -9.50
N HIS A 95 3.80 -8.22 -9.95
CA HIS A 95 4.91 -8.00 -10.87
C HIS A 95 6.06 -7.34 -10.12
N LYS A 96 7.21 -8.01 -10.10
CA LYS A 96 8.39 -7.52 -9.37
C LYS A 96 8.76 -6.11 -9.86
N ARG A 97 8.87 -5.16 -8.93
CA ARG A 97 9.13 -3.72 -9.16
C ARG A 97 8.05 -2.96 -9.97
N SER A 98 6.95 -3.61 -10.30
CA SER A 98 5.82 -3.03 -11.05
C SER A 98 4.49 -3.20 -10.31
N SER A 99 4.51 -3.63 -9.05
CA SER A 99 3.33 -3.72 -8.20
C SER A 99 3.53 -3.01 -6.86
N VAL A 100 2.42 -2.50 -6.31
CA VAL A 100 2.36 -1.87 -4.99
C VAL A 100 1.37 -2.60 -4.09
N ILE A 101 1.72 -2.76 -2.81
CA ILE A 101 0.83 -3.32 -1.79
C ILE A 101 0.51 -2.23 -0.76
N ILE A 102 -0.72 -1.74 -0.76
CA ILE A 102 -1.18 -0.65 0.09
C ILE A 102 -1.76 -1.21 1.39
N PHE A 103 -1.21 -0.78 2.53
CA PHE A 103 -1.74 -1.08 3.85
C PHE A 103 -2.64 0.07 4.34
N ASP A 104 -3.95 -0.09 4.17
CA ASP A 104 -4.93 0.88 4.64
C ASP A 104 -5.35 0.57 6.09
N GLU A 105 -5.62 1.62 6.86
CA GLU A 105 -5.93 1.55 8.29
C GLU A 105 -4.97 0.66 9.11
N VAL A 106 -3.68 0.59 8.74
CA VAL A 106 -2.67 -0.32 9.33
C VAL A 106 -2.51 -0.20 10.85
N GLN A 107 -2.93 0.93 11.44
CA GLN A 107 -3.03 1.11 12.90
C GLN A 107 -3.94 0.08 13.58
N GLN A 108 -4.92 -0.48 12.87
CA GLN A 108 -5.82 -1.52 13.40
C GLN A 108 -5.11 -2.87 13.54
N TYR A 109 -3.96 -3.05 12.87
CA TYR A 109 -3.21 -4.29 12.90
C TYR A 109 -1.70 -4.06 13.01
N PRO A 110 -1.17 -3.80 14.23
CA PRO A 110 0.24 -3.46 14.45
C PRO A 110 1.26 -4.46 13.90
N ARG A 111 0.90 -5.75 13.80
CA ARG A 111 1.78 -6.79 13.23
C ARG A 111 2.12 -6.51 11.76
N ALA A 112 1.16 -6.05 10.96
CA ALA A 112 1.46 -5.67 9.57
C ALA A 112 2.43 -4.50 9.50
N ARG A 113 2.26 -3.49 10.37
CA ARG A 113 3.19 -2.34 10.45
C ARG A 113 4.61 -2.78 10.81
N GLN A 114 4.77 -3.73 11.73
CA GLN A 114 6.09 -4.28 12.08
C GLN A 114 6.74 -5.03 10.91
N LEU A 115 5.94 -5.69 10.09
CA LEU A 115 6.40 -6.47 8.95
C LEU A 115 6.94 -5.60 7.80
N ILE A 116 6.48 -4.34 7.67
CA ILE A 116 6.88 -3.41 6.58
C ILE A 116 8.39 -3.34 6.41
N LYS A 117 9.16 -3.31 7.50
CA LYS A 117 10.63 -3.26 7.40
C LYS A 117 11.20 -4.42 6.58
N TYR A 118 10.73 -5.64 6.86
CA TYR A 118 11.19 -6.84 6.17
C TYR A 118 10.68 -6.91 4.72
N LEU A 119 9.47 -6.41 4.47
CA LEU A 119 8.89 -6.32 3.13
C LEU A 119 9.65 -5.35 2.22
N VAL A 120 10.07 -4.21 2.78
CA VAL A 120 10.94 -3.24 2.10
C VAL A 120 12.34 -3.82 1.88
N GLU A 121 12.91 -4.54 2.86
CA GLU A 121 14.20 -5.22 2.71
C GLU A 121 14.18 -6.31 1.62
N ASP A 122 13.07 -7.04 1.45
CA ASP A 122 12.88 -8.00 0.35
C ASP A 122 12.82 -7.30 -1.03
N GLY A 123 12.21 -6.10 -1.09
CA GLY A 123 12.32 -5.18 -2.23
C GLY A 123 11.59 -5.62 -3.51
N ARG A 124 10.80 -6.70 -3.48
CA ARG A 124 10.05 -7.16 -4.67
C ARG A 124 8.97 -6.17 -5.11
N TYR A 125 8.31 -5.51 -4.15
CA TYR A 125 7.17 -4.61 -4.40
C TYR A 125 7.37 -3.29 -3.66
N ASP A 126 6.55 -2.30 -3.99
CA ASP A 126 6.48 -1.03 -3.27
C ASP A 126 5.34 -1.07 -2.23
N TYR A 127 5.43 -0.25 -1.18
CA TYR A 127 4.53 -0.27 -0.01
C TYR A 127 4.16 1.13 0.49
#